data_AF-Q8CFV7-F1
#
_entry.id   AF-Q8CFV7-F1
#
_cell.length_a   1.000
_cell.length_b   1.000
_cell.length_c   1.000
_cell.angle_alpha   90.00
_cell.angle_beta   90.00
_cell.angle_gamma   90.00
#
_symmetry.space_group_name_H-M   'P 1'
#
loop_
_entity.id
_entity.type
_entity.pdbx_description
1 polymer ?
#
loop_
_entity_poly.entity_id
_entity_poly.type
_entity_poly.pdbx_seq_one_letter_code
_entity_poly.pdbx_strand_id
1 'polypeptide(L)'
;IAFEEIPQLPPRASISHVTCVDQSERTMVLHCQLSAEEVRFPISVTQQSPAAVSMETYHVTLTLPPTQLEVSLEEIPDEGLLVSWAFTDRPELSLKVLPKLQTRERDEEQPELSTVEELIKDAIVSTQPAMMVNLRACSAPGGLVPSEKPPTMSQAQPSIPRPTRLFLRQLRASHLGSELGGTEELCCAAELDNPMQQKWTKPMRAGPEVEWTEDLALDLGPQSRELTLKVLRSSSCGDAELLGQATLPVGSPSRPMSRRQVCPLTPGPGKSLSPAATVTAELHYEQGSPRNLGTPTSSTPRPSITPTKKIELDRTIMPDGTVVTTVTTVQSRPRVDGKLGKKESLTVAPIALRGKESLDA
;
A
#
# COMPACT_ATOMS: atom_id res chain seq x y z
N ILE A 1 15.20 13.90 -22.15
CA ILE A 1 14.19 12.82 -22.20
C ILE A 1 13.79 12.45 -20.77
N ALA A 2 12.54 12.07 -20.52
CA ALA A 2 12.11 11.61 -19.20
C ALA A 2 11.33 10.29 -19.32
N PHE A 3 11.54 9.40 -18.34
CA PHE A 3 10.77 8.18 -18.17
C PHE A 3 9.58 8.51 -17.26
N GLU A 4 8.36 8.44 -17.80
CA GLU A 4 7.16 9.00 -17.14
C GLU A 4 6.53 8.05 -16.12
N GLU A 5 6.42 6.78 -16.50
CA GLU A 5 5.71 5.76 -15.72
C GLU A 5 6.62 4.55 -15.47
N ILE A 6 6.32 3.81 -14.40
CA ILE A 6 6.94 2.52 -14.17
C ILE A 6 6.57 1.62 -15.36
N PRO A 7 7.53 0.91 -15.97
CA PRO A 7 7.23 -0.02 -17.06
C PRO A 7 6.14 -0.99 -16.65
N GLN A 8 5.26 -1.33 -17.60
CA GLN A 8 4.31 -2.42 -17.38
C GLN A 8 5.08 -3.70 -17.07
N LEU A 9 4.47 -4.57 -16.26
CA LEU A 9 5.09 -5.84 -15.89
C LEU A 9 5.54 -6.56 -17.18
N PRO A 10 6.85 -6.84 -17.33
CA PRO A 10 7.35 -7.43 -18.56
C PRO A 10 6.73 -8.82 -18.75
N PRO A 11 6.30 -9.18 -19.97
CA PRO A 11 5.74 -10.51 -20.26
C PRO A 11 6.64 -11.64 -19.78
N ARG A 12 7.96 -11.45 -19.89
CA ARG A 12 8.99 -12.33 -19.36
C ARG A 12 10.17 -11.51 -18.86
N ALA A 13 10.58 -11.77 -17.62
CA ALA A 13 11.84 -11.30 -17.07
C ALA A 13 12.46 -12.41 -16.23
N SER A 14 13.79 -12.51 -16.25
CA SER A 14 14.50 -13.52 -15.48
C SER A 14 15.79 -12.96 -14.88
N ILE A 15 16.07 -13.40 -13.66
CA ILE A 15 17.36 -13.23 -13.00
C ILE A 15 17.88 -14.65 -12.78
N SER A 16 19.05 -14.97 -13.32
CA SER A 16 19.64 -16.30 -13.24
C SER A 16 21.13 -16.23 -12.89
N HIS A 17 21.74 -17.38 -12.60
CA HIS A 17 23.19 -17.48 -12.34
C HIS A 17 23.68 -16.51 -11.26
N VAL A 18 22.92 -16.37 -10.17
CA VAL A 18 23.30 -15.52 -9.05
C VAL A 18 24.50 -16.13 -8.34
N THR A 19 25.59 -15.37 -8.27
CA THR A 19 26.86 -15.76 -7.64
C THR A 19 27.33 -14.65 -6.72
N CYS A 20 27.92 -15.01 -5.58
CA CYS A 20 28.58 -14.06 -4.69
C CYS A 20 30.05 -13.97 -5.10
N VAL A 21 30.51 -12.76 -5.46
CA VAL A 21 31.89 -12.53 -5.91
C VAL A 21 32.75 -11.88 -4.85
N ASP A 22 32.14 -11.11 -3.95
CA ASP A 22 32.82 -10.51 -2.81
C ASP A 22 31.88 -10.39 -1.60
N GLN A 23 32.45 -10.54 -0.40
CA GLN A 23 31.71 -10.46 0.85
C GLN A 23 32.60 -9.93 1.98
N SER A 24 32.07 -8.94 2.68
CA SER A 24 32.64 -8.30 3.87
C SER A 24 31.64 -8.34 5.03
N GLU A 25 32.01 -7.79 6.18
CA GLU A 25 31.11 -7.69 7.34
C GLU A 25 29.84 -6.88 7.06
N ARG A 26 29.94 -5.86 6.19
CA ARG A 26 28.84 -4.93 5.88
C ARG A 26 28.56 -4.77 4.40
N THR A 27 29.32 -5.42 3.53
CA THR A 27 29.11 -5.35 2.08
C THR A 27 29.05 -6.73 1.46
N MET A 28 28.29 -6.87 0.39
CA MET A 28 28.21 -8.09 -0.41
C MET A 28 28.02 -7.71 -1.88
N VAL A 29 28.80 -8.32 -2.76
CA VAL A 29 28.72 -8.09 -4.20
C VAL A 29 28.26 -9.38 -4.87
N LEU A 30 27.17 -9.27 -5.63
CA LEU A 30 26.56 -10.37 -6.37
C LEU A 30 26.68 -10.13 -7.87
N HIS A 31 26.98 -11.16 -8.63
CA HIS A 31 26.85 -11.17 -10.09
C HIS A 31 25.67 -12.04 -10.49
N CYS A 32 24.86 -11.58 -11.43
CA CYS A 32 23.76 -12.34 -11.99
C CYS A 32 23.55 -12.03 -13.48
N GLN A 33 22.76 -12.86 -14.15
CA GLN A 33 22.33 -12.66 -15.53
C GLN A 33 20.89 -12.14 -15.54
N LEU A 34 20.70 -10.94 -16.09
CA LEU A 34 19.40 -10.29 -16.25
C LEU A 34 18.94 -10.40 -17.70
N SER A 35 17.68 -10.80 -17.91
CA SER A 35 17.02 -10.74 -19.21
C SER A 35 15.58 -10.27 -19.09
N ALA A 36 15.07 -9.59 -20.12
CA ALA A 36 13.67 -9.17 -20.19
C ALA A 36 13.19 -9.08 -21.64
N GLU A 37 11.98 -9.57 -21.91
CA GLU A 37 11.37 -9.54 -23.25
C GLU A 37 10.21 -8.55 -23.27
N GLU A 38 10.12 -7.78 -24.35
CA GLU A 38 9.00 -6.86 -24.63
C GLU A 38 8.59 -5.95 -23.46
N VAL A 39 9.56 -5.35 -22.77
CA VAL A 39 9.31 -4.34 -21.73
C VAL A 39 8.71 -3.11 -22.38
N ARG A 40 7.52 -2.67 -21.94
CA ARG A 40 6.83 -1.51 -22.51
C ARG A 40 6.72 -0.38 -21.50
N PHE A 41 7.17 0.80 -21.88
CA PHE A 41 7.09 2.01 -21.06
C PHE A 41 6.95 3.28 -21.92
N PRO A 42 6.25 4.32 -21.42
CA PRO A 42 6.20 5.60 -22.07
C PRO A 42 7.40 6.48 -21.71
N ILE A 43 7.85 7.28 -22.68
CA ILE A 43 8.81 8.37 -22.44
C ILE A 43 8.23 9.70 -22.95
N SER A 44 8.77 10.80 -22.43
CA SER A 44 8.56 12.14 -22.97
C SER A 44 9.87 12.76 -23.46
N VAL A 45 9.76 13.52 -24.53
CA VAL A 45 10.82 14.37 -25.07
C VAL A 45 10.32 15.81 -24.97
N THR A 46 10.92 16.55 -24.06
CA THR A 46 10.64 17.98 -23.89
C THR A 46 11.68 18.78 -24.66
N GLN A 47 11.23 19.64 -25.57
CA GLN A 47 12.06 20.62 -26.24
C GLN A 47 11.75 22.02 -25.71
N GLN A 48 12.77 22.76 -25.30
CA GLN A 48 12.62 24.10 -24.78
C GLN A 48 13.25 25.10 -25.74
N SER A 49 12.45 26.05 -26.20
CA SER A 49 12.89 27.22 -26.97
C SER A 49 12.76 28.49 -26.12
N PRO A 50 13.32 29.63 -26.55
CA PRO A 50 13.18 30.90 -25.83
C PRO A 50 11.72 31.39 -25.68
N ALA A 51 10.81 30.93 -26.55
CA ALA A 51 9.43 31.41 -26.60
C ALA A 51 8.40 30.39 -26.10
N ALA A 52 8.72 29.09 -26.10
CA ALA A 52 7.78 28.02 -25.76
C ALA A 52 8.48 26.73 -25.32
N VAL A 53 7.73 25.88 -24.60
CA VAL A 53 8.11 24.51 -24.26
C VAL A 53 7.18 23.55 -25.00
N SER A 54 7.75 22.64 -25.78
CA SER A 54 7.02 21.57 -26.46
C SER A 54 7.32 20.22 -25.80
N MET A 55 6.33 19.34 -25.74
CA MET A 55 6.47 18.01 -25.15
C MET A 55 5.80 16.97 -26.04
N GLU A 56 6.59 16.01 -26.51
CA GLU A 56 6.12 14.89 -27.30
C GLU A 56 6.31 13.57 -26.53
N THR A 57 5.37 12.64 -26.68
CA THR A 57 5.40 11.37 -25.94
C THR A 57 5.49 10.18 -26.88
N TYR A 58 6.30 9.20 -26.49
CA TYR A 58 6.56 7.99 -27.26
C TYR A 58 6.30 6.75 -26.43
N HIS A 59 5.89 5.68 -27.10
CA HIS A 59 5.89 4.32 -26.57
C HIS A 59 7.19 3.62 -26.95
N VAL A 60 7.87 3.08 -25.94
CA VAL A 60 9.09 2.31 -26.12
C VAL A 60 8.79 0.84 -25.85
N THR A 61 9.29 -0.02 -26.72
CA THR A 61 9.38 -1.48 -26.48
C THR A 61 10.84 -1.87 -26.44
N LEU A 62 11.28 -2.42 -25.31
CA LEU A 62 12.66 -2.86 -25.06
C LEU A 62 12.72 -4.38 -24.94
N THR A 63 13.76 -4.96 -25.52
CA THR A 63 14.17 -6.35 -25.27
C THR A 63 15.63 -6.36 -24.83
N LEU A 64 15.87 -7.00 -23.69
CA LEU A 64 17.17 -7.16 -23.06
C LEU A 64 17.54 -8.65 -23.09
N PRO A 65 18.50 -9.07 -23.93
CA PRO A 65 19.03 -10.44 -23.87
C PRO A 65 19.75 -10.69 -22.53
N PRO A 66 20.03 -11.95 -22.17
CA PRO A 66 20.80 -12.29 -20.97
C PRO A 66 22.12 -11.53 -20.92
N THR A 67 22.26 -10.65 -19.93
CA THR A 67 23.40 -9.75 -19.75
C THR A 67 23.80 -9.68 -18.29
N GLN A 68 25.10 -9.52 -18.04
CA GLN A 68 25.65 -9.62 -16.69
C GLN A 68 25.47 -8.30 -15.92
N LEU A 69 24.84 -8.42 -14.75
CA LEU A 69 24.56 -7.35 -13.81
C LEU A 69 25.36 -7.58 -12.52
N GLU A 70 26.00 -6.54 -12.03
CA GLU A 70 26.59 -6.52 -10.70
C GLU A 70 25.63 -5.82 -9.74
N VAL A 71 25.35 -6.45 -8.61
CA VAL A 71 24.51 -5.93 -7.53
C VAL A 71 25.38 -5.79 -6.29
N SER A 72 25.53 -4.57 -5.80
CA SER A 72 26.24 -4.26 -4.57
C SER A 72 25.23 -4.02 -3.44
N LEU A 73 25.48 -4.66 -2.31
CA LEU A 73 24.70 -4.59 -1.09
C LEU A 73 25.60 -3.99 -0.02
N GLU A 74 25.20 -2.89 0.60
CA GLU A 74 25.96 -2.21 1.66
C GLU A 74 25.05 -1.89 2.85
N GLU A 75 25.40 -2.37 4.03
CA GLU A 75 24.69 -2.06 5.28
C GLU A 75 25.07 -0.65 5.75
N ILE A 76 24.10 0.25 5.72
CA ILE A 76 24.21 1.61 6.22
C ILE A 76 23.66 1.67 7.65
N PRO A 77 24.52 1.97 8.65
CA PRO A 77 24.11 2.02 10.04
C PRO A 77 22.90 2.94 10.24
N ASP A 78 21.91 2.46 10.99
CA ASP A 78 20.66 3.17 11.32
C ASP A 78 19.76 3.57 10.14
N GLU A 79 20.13 3.25 8.89
CA GLU A 79 19.34 3.57 7.68
C GLU A 79 18.81 2.34 6.93
N GLY A 80 19.55 1.23 6.93
CA GLY A 80 19.14 -0.03 6.30
C GLY A 80 20.22 -0.61 5.37
N LEU A 81 19.77 -1.30 4.32
CA LEU A 81 20.62 -1.92 3.31
C LEU A 81 20.53 -1.12 2.00
N LEU A 82 21.62 -0.48 1.60
CA LEU A 82 21.75 0.13 0.28
C LEU A 82 21.95 -0.99 -0.75
N VAL A 83 21.06 -1.05 -1.73
CA VAL A 83 21.15 -1.95 -2.86
C VAL A 83 21.40 -1.11 -4.10
N SER A 84 22.55 -1.27 -4.74
CA SER A 84 22.87 -0.64 -6.01
C SER A 84 23.19 -1.69 -7.06
N TRP A 85 22.95 -1.36 -8.32
CA TRP A 85 23.26 -2.28 -9.41
C TRP A 85 23.67 -1.55 -10.69
N ALA A 86 24.49 -2.22 -11.49
CA ALA A 86 24.96 -1.70 -12.76
C ALA A 86 25.26 -2.85 -13.72
N PHE A 87 25.17 -2.58 -15.03
CA PHE A 87 25.67 -3.51 -16.02
C PHE A 87 27.20 -3.56 -15.95
N THR A 88 27.74 -4.78 -15.91
CA THR A 88 29.20 -4.99 -15.92
C THR A 88 29.79 -4.72 -17.30
N ASP A 89 29.08 -5.16 -18.34
CA ASP A 89 29.39 -4.94 -19.75
C ASP A 89 28.23 -4.22 -20.45
N ARG A 90 28.50 -3.59 -21.60
CA ARG A 90 27.46 -2.91 -22.38
C ARG A 90 26.44 -3.93 -22.93
N PRO A 91 25.16 -3.90 -22.50
CA PRO A 91 24.15 -4.83 -23.00
C PRO A 91 23.76 -4.53 -24.45
N GLU A 92 23.44 -5.58 -25.21
CA GLU A 92 22.89 -5.46 -26.57
C GLU A 92 21.38 -5.17 -26.52
N LEU A 93 21.02 -3.91 -26.30
CA LEU A 93 19.61 -3.48 -26.21
C LEU A 93 18.94 -3.44 -27.58
N SER A 94 17.80 -4.15 -27.72
CA SER A 94 16.90 -4.01 -28.88
C SER A 94 15.71 -3.14 -28.49
N LEU A 95 15.58 -1.97 -29.11
CA LEU A 95 14.54 -0.98 -28.83
C LEU A 95 13.70 -0.69 -30.06
N LYS A 96 12.43 -0.38 -29.83
CA LYS A 96 11.51 0.20 -30.83
C LYS A 96 10.80 1.39 -30.21
N VAL A 97 10.85 2.54 -30.86
CA VAL A 97 10.21 3.78 -30.40
C VAL A 97 9.08 4.17 -31.36
N LEU A 98 7.87 4.37 -30.82
CA LEU A 98 6.66 4.70 -31.57
C LEU A 98 6.02 5.99 -31.02
N PRO A 99 5.77 7.02 -31.83
CA PRO A 99 5.02 8.21 -31.39
C PRO A 99 3.61 7.84 -30.93
N LYS A 100 3.11 8.48 -29.85
CA LYS A 100 1.74 8.25 -29.34
C LYS A 100 0.64 8.90 -30.21
N LEU A 101 0.97 9.94 -30.97
CA LEU A 101 0.04 10.69 -31.83
C LEU A 101 0.64 10.89 -33.22
N GLN A 102 -0.10 10.55 -34.28
CA GLN A 102 0.19 11.02 -35.64
C GLN A 102 -0.34 12.45 -35.76
N THR A 103 0.39 13.43 -35.22
CA THR A 103 0.03 14.83 -35.46
C THR A 103 0.43 15.18 -36.90
N ARG A 104 -0.59 15.28 -37.75
CA ARG A 104 -0.50 15.88 -39.08
C ARG A 104 -0.26 17.38 -38.89
N GLU A 105 1.00 17.79 -38.92
CA GLU A 105 1.47 19.07 -39.48
C GLU A 105 2.99 19.01 -39.54
N ARG A 106 3.48 18.73 -40.75
CA ARG A 106 4.90 18.67 -41.10
C ARG A 106 5.40 20.11 -41.23
N ASP A 107 5.76 20.75 -40.12
CA ASP A 107 6.57 21.99 -40.16
C ASP A 107 7.33 22.32 -38.86
N GLU A 108 7.29 21.48 -37.83
CA GLU A 108 8.15 21.63 -36.65
C GLU A 108 9.27 20.57 -36.64
N GLU A 109 10.44 20.97 -36.13
CA GLU A 109 11.69 20.20 -36.04
C GLU A 109 11.52 19.02 -35.06
N GLN A 110 10.82 17.97 -35.51
CA GLN A 110 10.65 16.75 -34.73
C GLN A 110 12.01 16.11 -34.44
N PRO A 111 12.24 15.64 -33.21
CA PRO A 111 13.50 15.00 -32.86
C PRO A 111 13.62 13.71 -33.67
N GLU A 112 14.78 13.50 -34.28
CA GLU A 112 15.03 12.31 -35.08
C GLU A 112 14.88 11.05 -34.18
N LEU A 113 14.00 10.12 -34.58
CA LEU A 113 13.70 8.92 -33.78
C LEU A 113 14.96 8.12 -33.42
N SER A 114 15.95 8.10 -34.32
CA SER A 114 17.27 7.48 -34.09
C SER A 114 18.00 8.12 -32.90
N THR A 115 17.94 9.44 -32.76
CA THR A 115 18.54 10.17 -31.64
C THR A 115 17.82 9.85 -30.34
N VAL A 116 16.48 9.77 -30.37
CA VAL A 116 15.69 9.37 -29.19
C VAL A 116 16.04 7.94 -28.76
N GLU A 117 16.18 7.01 -29.70
CA GLU A 117 16.60 5.63 -29.42
C GLU A 117 17.98 5.56 -28.77
N GLU A 118 18.97 6.29 -29.30
CA GLU A 118 20.32 6.30 -28.74
C GLU A 118 20.36 6.94 -27.34
N LEU A 119 19.60 8.01 -27.10
CA LEU A 119 19.50 8.61 -25.76
C LEU A 119 18.89 7.64 -24.74
N ILE A 120 17.89 6.85 -25.13
CA ILE A 120 17.31 5.82 -24.26
C ILE A 120 18.34 4.73 -23.98
N LYS A 121 19.05 4.24 -25.01
CA LYS A 121 20.11 3.24 -24.84
C LYS A 121 21.18 3.74 -23.88
N ASP A 122 21.70 4.93 -24.12
CA ASP A 122 22.76 5.52 -23.33
C ASP A 122 22.34 5.68 -21.87
N ALA A 123 21.12 6.16 -21.61
CA ALA A 123 20.58 6.26 -20.25
C ALA A 123 20.47 4.88 -19.57
N ILE A 124 19.97 3.86 -20.25
CA ILE A 124 19.84 2.50 -19.67
C ILE A 124 21.22 1.88 -19.39
N VAL A 125 22.20 2.08 -20.28
CA VAL A 125 23.54 1.48 -20.15
C VAL A 125 24.38 2.18 -19.08
N SER A 126 24.28 3.51 -18.97
CA SER A 126 25.14 4.31 -18.10
C SER A 126 24.62 4.47 -16.67
N THR A 127 23.34 4.18 -16.44
CA THR A 127 22.74 4.35 -15.11
C THR A 127 23.20 3.27 -14.13
N GLN A 128 23.39 3.68 -12.88
CA GLN A 128 23.67 2.80 -11.76
C GLN A 128 22.62 3.06 -10.68
N PRO A 129 21.42 2.46 -10.80
CA PRO A 129 20.35 2.71 -9.84
C PRO A 129 20.76 2.25 -8.44
N ALA A 130 20.24 2.93 -7.43
CA ALA A 130 20.41 2.57 -6.04
C ALA A 130 19.10 2.77 -5.27
N MET A 131 18.83 1.90 -4.30
CA MET A 131 17.66 1.99 -3.42
C MET A 131 18.01 1.57 -2.00
N MET A 132 17.35 2.20 -1.02
CA MET A 132 17.49 1.83 0.40
C MET A 132 16.40 0.84 0.79
N VAL A 133 16.79 -0.32 1.33
CA VAL A 133 15.89 -1.37 1.80
C VAL A 133 16.06 -1.53 3.30
N ASN A 134 14.97 -1.33 4.04
CA ASN A 134 14.96 -1.59 5.47
C ASN A 134 14.59 -3.05 5.75
N LEU A 135 15.61 -3.90 5.85
CA LEU A 135 15.41 -5.29 6.26
C LEU A 135 15.34 -5.37 7.78
N ARG A 136 14.14 -5.58 8.32
CA ARG A 136 14.05 -6.12 9.69
C ARG A 136 14.45 -7.58 9.61
N ALA A 137 15.69 -7.89 9.96
CA ALA A 137 16.15 -9.27 10.01
C ALA A 137 15.19 -10.08 10.89
N CYS A 138 14.59 -11.14 10.34
CA CYS A 138 13.95 -12.17 11.14
C CYS A 138 15.05 -12.80 12.00
N SER A 139 15.15 -12.38 13.27
CA SER A 139 16.09 -12.98 14.21
C SER A 139 15.80 -14.48 14.28
N ALA A 140 16.73 -15.30 13.80
CA ALA A 140 16.71 -16.73 14.06
C ALA A 140 16.72 -16.94 15.59
N PRO A 141 15.95 -17.90 16.13
CA PRO A 141 15.93 -18.15 17.56
C PRO A 141 17.25 -18.81 17.97
N GLY A 142 18.17 -18.04 18.55
CA GLY A 142 19.33 -18.57 19.26
C GLY A 142 20.61 -17.79 19.03
N GLY A 143 21.01 -17.01 20.03
CA GLY A 143 22.31 -16.34 20.07
C GLY A 143 22.37 -15.22 21.10
N LEU A 144 22.74 -15.57 22.34
CA LEU A 144 23.10 -14.67 23.45
C LEU A 144 24.19 -13.68 22.97
N VAL A 145 24.18 -12.37 23.26
CA VAL A 145 24.38 -11.69 24.55
C VAL A 145 24.04 -10.18 24.35
N PRO A 146 23.46 -9.46 25.32
CA PRO A 146 23.28 -8.01 25.25
C PRO A 146 24.54 -7.26 25.74
N SER A 147 25.05 -6.30 24.96
CA SER A 147 25.98 -5.28 25.46
C SER A 147 25.22 -3.96 25.66
N GLU A 148 25.24 -3.48 26.90
CA GLU A 148 24.53 -2.28 27.36
C GLU A 148 25.16 -0.98 26.82
N LYS A 149 24.34 -0.11 26.24
CA LYS A 149 24.39 1.34 26.52
C LYS A 149 23.09 2.04 26.10
N PRO A 150 22.61 3.06 26.84
CA PRO A 150 21.23 3.52 26.77
C PRO A 150 21.01 4.52 25.63
N PRO A 151 19.80 4.57 25.02
CA PRO A 151 19.47 5.58 24.03
C PRO A 151 19.05 6.88 24.72
N THR A 152 19.71 7.97 24.32
CA THR A 152 19.24 9.34 24.50
C THR A 152 17.89 9.49 23.81
N MET A 153 16.89 9.97 24.56
CA MET A 153 15.55 10.29 24.07
C MET A 153 15.63 11.34 22.95
N SER A 154 15.15 11.01 21.76
CA SER A 154 14.72 12.00 20.77
C SER A 154 13.20 11.88 20.61
N GLN A 155 12.53 13.01 20.84
CA GLN A 155 11.07 13.13 20.95
C GLN A 155 10.39 12.83 19.60
N ALA A 156 9.56 11.79 19.57
CA ALA A 156 8.72 11.47 18.41
C ALA A 156 7.50 12.40 18.34
N GLN A 157 7.28 13.03 17.18
CA GLN A 157 6.00 13.64 16.83
C GLN A 157 4.88 12.57 16.82
N PRO A 158 3.62 12.95 17.12
CA PRO A 158 2.51 12.02 17.13
C PRO A 158 2.15 11.60 15.69
N SER A 159 2.62 10.42 15.28
CA SER A 159 2.19 9.78 14.04
C SER A 159 0.73 9.35 14.16
N ILE A 160 -0.11 9.78 13.22
CA ILE A 160 -1.48 9.27 13.06
C ILE A 160 -1.41 7.74 13.00
N PRO A 161 -2.08 7.01 13.90
CA PRO A 161 -1.92 5.57 13.97
C PRO A 161 -2.46 4.95 12.67
N ARG A 162 -1.60 4.25 11.94
CA ARG A 162 -1.95 3.58 10.68
C ARG A 162 -2.56 2.22 10.97
N PRO A 163 -3.46 1.73 10.11
CA PRO A 163 -3.96 0.38 10.22
C PRO A 163 -2.80 -0.58 9.93
N THR A 164 -2.60 -1.55 10.81
CA THR A 164 -1.51 -2.53 10.71
C THR A 164 -2.01 -3.86 10.17
N ARG A 165 -3.33 -4.08 10.13
CA ARG A 165 -3.93 -5.34 9.70
C ARG A 165 -5.28 -5.10 9.04
N LEU A 166 -5.56 -5.90 8.01
CA LEU A 166 -6.81 -5.97 7.29
C LEU A 166 -7.45 -7.33 7.51
N PHE A 167 -8.67 -7.36 8.02
CA PHE A 167 -9.48 -8.57 8.08
C PHE A 167 -10.51 -8.56 6.97
N LEU A 168 -10.53 -9.62 6.18
CA LEU A 168 -11.58 -9.90 5.22
C LEU A 168 -12.58 -10.83 5.88
N ARG A 169 -13.80 -10.34 6.06
CA ARG A 169 -14.90 -11.06 6.68
C ARG A 169 -16.05 -11.24 5.69
N GLN A 170 -16.91 -12.21 5.97
CA GLN A 170 -18.14 -12.43 5.20
C GLN A 170 -17.87 -12.54 3.69
N LEU A 171 -16.81 -13.28 3.31
CA LEU A 171 -16.48 -13.48 1.90
C LEU A 171 -17.58 -14.31 1.24
N ARG A 172 -18.15 -13.79 0.16
CA ARG A 172 -19.22 -14.43 -0.58
C ARG A 172 -19.03 -14.21 -2.07
N ALA A 173 -19.08 -15.29 -2.84
CA ALA A 173 -19.12 -15.22 -4.28
C ALA A 173 -20.52 -15.61 -4.76
N SER A 174 -21.10 -14.81 -5.64
CA SER A 174 -22.46 -15.00 -6.14
C SER A 174 -22.50 -14.93 -7.66
N HIS A 175 -23.52 -15.57 -8.23
CA HIS A 175 -23.77 -15.61 -9.68
C HIS A 175 -22.58 -16.21 -10.47
N LEU A 176 -21.89 -17.21 -9.92
CA LEU A 176 -20.72 -17.82 -10.56
C LEU A 176 -21.04 -18.69 -11.80
N GLY A 177 -22.33 -18.90 -12.10
CA GLY A 177 -22.82 -19.68 -13.25
C GLY A 177 -23.41 -21.04 -12.85
N SER A 178 -24.35 -21.54 -13.65
CA SER A 178 -25.06 -22.80 -13.39
C SER A 178 -24.27 -24.06 -13.75
N GLU A 179 -23.09 -23.91 -14.36
CA GLU A 179 -22.24 -25.03 -14.83
C GLU A 179 -21.31 -25.58 -13.73
N LEU A 180 -21.33 -24.98 -12.54
CA LEU A 180 -20.62 -25.46 -11.37
C LEU A 180 -21.33 -26.68 -10.79
N GLY A 181 -20.80 -27.87 -11.09
CA GLY A 181 -21.34 -29.14 -10.60
C GLY A 181 -21.14 -29.30 -9.09
N GLY A 182 -22.11 -29.89 -8.39
CA GLY A 182 -22.12 -30.00 -6.92
C GLY A 182 -21.02 -30.85 -6.28
N THR A 183 -20.09 -31.38 -7.07
CA THR A 183 -18.90 -32.15 -6.63
C THR A 183 -17.62 -31.33 -6.69
N GLU A 184 -17.61 -30.17 -7.34
CA GLU A 184 -16.45 -29.27 -7.38
C GLU A 184 -16.35 -28.48 -6.06
N GLU A 185 -15.14 -28.06 -5.70
CA GLU A 185 -14.92 -27.19 -4.54
C GLU A 185 -14.33 -25.86 -5.00
N LEU A 186 -14.70 -24.77 -4.34
CA LEU A 186 -14.23 -23.42 -4.60
C LEU A 186 -13.47 -22.90 -3.39
N CYS A 187 -12.34 -22.24 -3.66
CA CYS A 187 -11.61 -21.46 -2.68
C CYS A 187 -11.46 -20.02 -3.17
N CYS A 188 -11.27 -19.11 -2.23
CA CYS A 188 -10.99 -17.71 -2.48
C CYS A 188 -9.57 -17.42 -1.99
N ALA A 189 -8.74 -16.84 -2.86
CA ALA A 189 -7.43 -16.35 -2.50
C ALA A 189 -7.46 -14.82 -2.42
N ALA A 190 -6.97 -14.29 -1.30
CA ALA A 190 -6.76 -12.88 -1.08
C ALA A 190 -5.26 -12.57 -1.14
N GLU A 191 -4.88 -11.69 -2.07
CA GLU A 191 -3.49 -11.33 -2.37
C GLU A 191 -3.25 -9.83 -2.16
N LEU A 192 -2.30 -9.49 -1.31
CA LEU A 192 -1.88 -8.11 -1.04
C LEU A 192 -0.59 -7.80 -1.80
N ASP A 193 -0.47 -6.57 -2.29
CA ASP A 193 0.70 -6.08 -3.04
C ASP A 193 1.95 -5.88 -2.16
N ASN A 194 1.79 -5.26 -0.99
CA ASN A 194 2.91 -4.98 -0.08
C ASN A 194 2.48 -4.98 1.39
N PRO A 195 3.08 -5.81 2.28
CA PRO A 195 3.96 -6.92 1.92
C PRO A 195 3.23 -7.90 1.01
N MET A 196 3.94 -8.48 0.04
CA MET A 196 3.35 -9.48 -0.84
C MET A 196 2.92 -10.68 0.01
N GLN A 197 1.61 -10.86 0.17
CA GLN A 197 1.01 -11.88 1.02
C GLN A 197 -0.19 -12.49 0.32
N GLN A 198 -0.32 -13.81 0.41
CA GLN A 198 -1.47 -14.51 -0.12
C GLN A 198 -2.07 -15.42 0.94
N LYS A 199 -3.39 -15.33 1.13
CA LYS A 199 -4.15 -16.18 2.04
C LYS A 199 -5.32 -16.82 1.32
N TRP A 200 -5.66 -18.03 1.72
CA TRP A 200 -6.64 -18.86 1.05
C TRP A 200 -7.75 -19.23 2.03
N THR A 201 -8.97 -19.26 1.55
CA THR A 201 -10.07 -19.92 2.24
C THR A 201 -9.95 -21.44 2.04
N LYS A 202 -10.52 -22.19 2.97
CA LYS A 202 -10.78 -23.61 2.83
C LYS A 202 -11.68 -23.84 1.61
N PRO A 203 -11.45 -24.94 0.88
CA PRO A 203 -12.35 -25.35 -0.18
C PRO A 203 -13.77 -25.52 0.36
N MET A 204 -14.74 -24.96 -0.35
CA MET A 204 -16.17 -25.09 -0.05
C MET A 204 -16.90 -25.59 -1.29
N ARG A 205 -17.91 -26.44 -1.09
CA ARG A 205 -18.71 -26.99 -2.19
C ARG A 205 -19.18 -25.90 -3.16
N ALA A 206 -18.93 -26.14 -4.44
CA ALA A 206 -19.33 -25.28 -5.53
C ALA A 206 -20.86 -25.18 -5.62
N GLY A 207 -21.33 -23.97 -5.89
CA GLY A 207 -22.73 -23.64 -6.07
C GLY A 207 -22.89 -22.29 -6.77
N PRO A 208 -24.13 -21.88 -7.08
CA PRO A 208 -24.41 -20.57 -7.67
C PRO A 208 -24.05 -19.41 -6.74
N GLU A 209 -24.01 -19.69 -5.44
CA GLU A 209 -23.58 -18.80 -4.37
C GLU A 209 -22.77 -19.60 -3.36
N VAL A 210 -21.61 -19.08 -2.97
CA VAL A 210 -20.70 -19.70 -2.00
C VAL A 210 -20.28 -18.66 -0.98
N GLU A 211 -20.34 -19.02 0.29
CA GLU A 211 -19.96 -18.17 1.42
C GLU A 211 -18.88 -18.87 2.24
N TRP A 212 -17.75 -18.20 2.43
CA TRP A 212 -16.68 -18.69 3.30
C TRP A 212 -16.84 -18.04 4.67
N THR A 213 -16.97 -18.88 5.70
CA THR A 213 -17.21 -18.43 7.08
C THR A 213 -15.94 -18.03 7.84
N GLU A 214 -14.77 -18.23 7.24
CA GLU A 214 -13.50 -17.88 7.86
C GLU A 214 -13.05 -16.46 7.49
N ASP A 215 -12.36 -15.84 8.44
CA ASP A 215 -11.77 -14.52 8.26
C ASP A 215 -10.34 -14.65 7.75
N LEU A 216 -10.00 -13.96 6.67
CA LEU A 216 -8.62 -13.85 6.21
C LEU A 216 -7.98 -12.58 6.78
N ALA A 217 -6.88 -12.71 7.51
CA ALA A 217 -6.17 -11.58 8.10
C ALA A 217 -4.88 -11.27 7.32
N LEU A 218 -4.77 -10.13 6.65
CA LEU A 218 -3.57 -9.68 5.93
C LEU A 218 -2.88 -8.57 6.72
N ASP A 219 -1.55 -8.62 6.82
CA ASP A 219 -0.81 -7.57 7.50
C ASP A 219 -0.58 -6.40 6.54
N LEU A 220 -0.97 -5.18 6.94
CA LEU A 220 -0.83 -4.00 6.10
C LEU A 220 0.55 -3.37 6.27
N GLY A 221 1.23 -3.19 5.15
CA GLY A 221 2.46 -2.44 5.05
C GLY A 221 2.21 -0.93 4.85
N PRO A 222 3.25 -0.10 5.05
CA PRO A 222 3.16 1.35 4.81
C PRO A 222 2.93 1.71 3.34
N GLN A 223 3.13 0.76 2.41
CA GLN A 223 2.85 0.95 0.99
C GLN A 223 1.85 -0.09 0.45
N SER A 224 0.96 -0.66 1.27
CA SER A 224 -0.16 -1.47 0.77
C SER A 224 -1.10 -0.59 -0.05
N ARG A 225 -1.36 -0.96 -1.31
CA ARG A 225 -2.25 -0.19 -2.20
C ARG A 225 -3.39 -1.03 -2.75
N GLU A 226 -3.16 -2.30 -3.01
CA GLU A 226 -4.09 -3.13 -3.76
C GLU A 226 -4.27 -4.51 -3.13
N LEU A 227 -5.53 -4.94 -3.05
CA LEU A 227 -5.94 -6.26 -2.65
C LEU A 227 -6.64 -6.92 -3.83
N THR A 228 -6.13 -8.08 -4.25
CA THR A 228 -6.73 -8.90 -5.30
C THR A 228 -7.41 -10.12 -4.70
N LEU A 229 -8.70 -10.28 -4.98
CA LEU A 229 -9.49 -11.45 -4.63
C LEU A 229 -9.63 -12.34 -5.87
N LYS A 230 -9.24 -13.60 -5.75
CA LYS A 230 -9.32 -14.62 -6.81
C LYS A 230 -10.25 -15.72 -6.34
N VAL A 231 -11.24 -16.09 -7.15
CA VAL A 231 -12.08 -17.26 -6.91
C VAL A 231 -11.54 -18.39 -7.77
N LEU A 232 -11.12 -19.48 -7.14
CA LEU A 232 -10.51 -20.63 -7.79
C LEU A 232 -11.37 -21.87 -7.58
N ARG A 233 -11.33 -22.77 -8.56
CA ARG A 233 -11.92 -24.09 -8.52
C ARG A 233 -10.84 -25.11 -8.20
N SER A 234 -11.01 -25.82 -7.10
CA SER A 234 -10.18 -26.96 -6.73
C SER A 234 -10.67 -28.19 -7.51
N SER A 235 -9.79 -28.77 -8.32
CA SER A 235 -10.05 -30.02 -9.03
C SER A 235 -9.57 -31.24 -8.23
N SER A 236 -10.15 -32.41 -8.48
CA SER A 236 -9.71 -33.68 -7.87
C SER A 236 -8.27 -34.08 -8.25
N CYS A 237 -7.67 -33.41 -9.24
CA CYS A 237 -6.29 -33.62 -9.70
C CYS A 237 -5.27 -32.74 -8.95
N GLY A 238 -5.71 -31.89 -8.01
CA GLY A 238 -4.85 -31.01 -7.22
C GLY A 238 -4.45 -29.70 -7.89
N ASP A 239 -4.97 -29.43 -9.10
CA ASP A 239 -4.78 -28.15 -9.80
C ASP A 239 -5.93 -27.18 -9.46
N ALA A 240 -5.59 -25.93 -9.16
CA ALA A 240 -6.51 -24.88 -8.74
C ALA A 240 -6.71 -23.87 -9.87
N GLU A 241 -7.89 -23.91 -10.48
CA GLU A 241 -8.16 -23.17 -11.71
C GLU A 241 -8.87 -21.84 -11.42
N LEU A 242 -8.36 -20.74 -11.98
CA LEU A 242 -8.95 -19.41 -11.77
C LEU A 242 -10.30 -19.28 -12.50
N LEU A 243 -11.37 -19.07 -11.72
CA LEU A 243 -12.69 -18.78 -12.28
C LEU A 243 -12.84 -17.29 -12.57
N GLY A 244 -12.42 -16.45 -11.64
CA GLY A 244 -12.38 -15.01 -11.85
C GLY A 244 -11.69 -14.27 -10.74
N GLN A 245 -11.39 -13.01 -11.00
CA GLN A 245 -10.66 -12.15 -10.07
C GLN A 245 -11.25 -10.75 -10.00
N ALA A 246 -11.05 -10.09 -8.88
CA ALA A 246 -11.38 -8.69 -8.66
C ALA A 246 -10.26 -8.02 -7.86
N THR A 247 -9.83 -6.84 -8.30
CA THR A 247 -8.84 -6.03 -7.60
C THR A 247 -9.51 -4.81 -6.98
N LEU A 248 -9.16 -4.52 -5.73
CA LEU A 248 -9.72 -3.41 -4.98
C LEU A 248 -8.62 -2.59 -4.29
N PRO A 249 -8.78 -1.27 -4.21
CA PRO A 249 -7.81 -0.42 -3.50
C PRO A 249 -7.94 -0.59 -1.98
N VAL A 250 -6.80 -0.78 -1.32
CA VAL A 250 -6.62 -0.74 0.13
C VAL A 250 -6.53 0.73 0.53
N GLY A 251 -7.65 1.44 0.48
CA GLY A 251 -7.68 2.90 0.68
C GLY A 251 -7.08 3.34 2.02
N SER A 252 -6.57 4.58 2.08
CA SER A 252 -6.23 5.22 3.37
C SER A 252 -7.48 5.28 4.24
N PRO A 253 -7.44 4.85 5.52
CA PRO A 253 -8.64 4.77 6.35
C PRO A 253 -9.09 6.17 6.79
N SER A 254 -9.66 6.96 5.88
CA SER A 254 -10.64 7.95 6.27
C SER A 254 -11.89 7.17 6.67
N ARG A 255 -12.27 7.26 7.95
CA ARG A 255 -13.42 6.57 8.56
C ARG A 255 -14.60 6.42 7.58
N PRO A 256 -15.28 5.25 7.54
CA PRO A 256 -15.28 4.19 8.55
C PRO A 256 -14.22 3.09 8.36
N MET A 257 -13.79 2.49 9.49
CA MET A 257 -12.76 1.43 9.58
C MET A 257 -13.28 0.04 9.16
N SER A 258 -14.57 -0.07 8.81
CA SER A 258 -15.15 -1.23 8.16
C SER A 258 -15.85 -0.79 6.87
N ARG A 259 -15.64 -1.55 5.80
CA ARG A 259 -16.21 -1.27 4.48
C ARG A 259 -16.61 -2.59 3.83
N ARG A 260 -17.91 -2.76 3.58
CA ARG A 260 -18.40 -3.84 2.71
C ARG A 260 -18.20 -3.44 1.25
N GLN A 261 -17.53 -4.30 0.50
CA GLN A 261 -17.22 -4.08 -0.90
C GLN A 261 -17.78 -5.22 -1.74
N VAL A 262 -18.48 -4.87 -2.82
CA VAL A 262 -18.98 -5.79 -3.84
C VAL A 262 -18.23 -5.47 -5.11
N CYS A 263 -17.49 -6.43 -5.64
CA CYS A 263 -16.71 -6.27 -6.86
C CYS A 263 -17.21 -7.24 -7.95
N PRO A 264 -17.38 -6.77 -9.19
CA PRO A 264 -17.60 -7.68 -10.32
C PRO A 264 -16.34 -8.53 -10.54
N LEU A 265 -16.53 -9.82 -10.81
CA LEU A 265 -15.44 -10.73 -11.13
C LEU A 265 -15.11 -10.63 -12.62
N THR A 266 -13.84 -10.39 -12.93
CA THR A 266 -13.32 -10.53 -14.29
C THR A 266 -13.06 -12.03 -14.56
N PRO A 267 -13.55 -12.61 -15.67
CA PRO A 267 -13.35 -14.02 -15.98
C PRO A 267 -11.88 -14.39 -16.13
N GLY A 268 -11.52 -15.59 -15.68
CA GLY A 268 -10.21 -16.19 -15.92
C GLY A 268 -9.99 -16.59 -17.40
N PRO A 269 -8.74 -16.90 -17.80
CA PRO A 269 -8.42 -17.29 -19.17
C PRO A 269 -9.23 -18.51 -19.63
N GLY A 270 -9.90 -18.40 -20.78
CA GLY A 270 -10.57 -19.54 -21.42
C GLY A 270 -11.95 -19.93 -20.86
N LYS A 271 -12.55 -19.14 -19.94
CA LYS A 271 -13.87 -19.44 -19.37
C LYS A 271 -14.82 -18.25 -19.39
N SER A 272 -16.11 -18.55 -19.60
CA SER A 272 -17.21 -17.60 -19.42
C SER A 272 -17.75 -17.68 -18.00
N LEU A 273 -17.52 -16.65 -17.18
CA LEU A 273 -18.32 -16.40 -15.99
C LEU A 273 -19.63 -15.71 -16.38
N SER A 274 -20.65 -15.83 -15.54
CA SER A 274 -21.85 -14.99 -15.70
C SER A 274 -21.45 -13.51 -15.69
N PRO A 275 -22.01 -12.67 -16.57
CA PRO A 275 -21.80 -11.22 -16.52
C PRO A 275 -22.22 -10.58 -15.18
N ALA A 276 -23.03 -11.28 -14.39
CA ALA A 276 -23.47 -10.87 -13.05
C ALA A 276 -22.60 -11.43 -11.92
N ALA A 277 -21.50 -12.14 -12.22
CA ALA A 277 -20.64 -12.75 -11.21
C ALA A 277 -19.98 -11.68 -10.34
N THR A 278 -20.16 -11.77 -9.02
CA THR A 278 -19.59 -10.82 -8.08
C THR A 278 -18.94 -11.52 -6.90
N VAL A 279 -17.93 -10.88 -6.32
CA VAL A 279 -17.37 -11.23 -5.02
C VAL A 279 -17.66 -10.10 -4.04
N THR A 280 -18.21 -10.46 -2.89
CA THR A 280 -18.49 -9.57 -1.78
C THR A 280 -17.53 -9.90 -0.64
N ALA A 281 -16.93 -8.87 -0.05
CA ALA A 281 -16.11 -9.00 1.15
C ALA A 281 -16.31 -7.79 2.07
N GLU A 282 -16.29 -8.00 3.38
CA GLU A 282 -16.22 -6.93 4.37
C GLU A 282 -14.77 -6.72 4.80
N LEU A 283 -14.23 -5.55 4.48
CA LEU A 283 -12.88 -5.12 4.85
C LEU A 283 -12.93 -4.44 6.21
N HIS A 284 -12.22 -4.96 7.20
CA HIS A 284 -12.10 -4.38 8.53
C HIS A 284 -10.64 -4.04 8.83
N TYR A 285 -10.36 -2.75 9.02
CA TYR A 285 -9.03 -2.22 9.28
C TYR A 285 -8.79 -2.14 10.79
N GLU A 286 -7.77 -2.85 11.28
CA GLU A 286 -7.35 -2.79 12.68
C GLU A 286 -6.15 -1.83 12.83
N GLN A 287 -6.26 -0.92 13.79
CA GLN A 287 -5.24 0.08 14.08
C GLN A 287 -4.18 -0.46 15.03
N GLY A 288 -2.91 -0.28 14.67
CA GLY A 288 -1.81 -0.64 15.55
C GLY A 288 -1.73 0.30 16.76
N SER A 289 -1.65 -0.26 17.97
CA SER A 289 -1.33 0.49 19.18
C SER A 289 0.16 0.92 19.15
N PRO A 290 0.52 2.13 19.62
CA PRO A 290 1.91 2.48 19.82
C PRO A 290 2.49 1.64 20.97
N ARG A 291 3.22 0.58 20.61
CA ARG A 291 4.15 -0.24 21.41
C ARG A 291 3.75 -0.51 22.87
N ASN A 292 3.42 -1.77 23.16
CA ASN A 292 3.95 -2.46 24.35
C ASN A 292 4.32 -3.90 23.94
N LEU A 293 5.60 -4.24 24.08
CA LEU A 293 6.07 -5.63 24.06
C LEU A 293 5.69 -6.26 25.41
N GLY A 294 5.02 -7.42 25.38
CA GLY A 294 4.90 -8.27 26.57
C GLY A 294 3.66 -9.15 26.59
N THR A 295 3.90 -10.46 26.41
CA THR A 295 3.06 -11.62 26.80
C THR A 295 1.82 -11.96 25.96
N PRO A 296 1.61 -13.26 25.64
CA PRO A 296 0.40 -13.75 25.02
C PRO A 296 -0.60 -14.15 26.11
N THR A 297 -1.74 -13.50 26.20
CA THR A 297 -2.91 -14.10 26.87
C THR A 297 -4.20 -13.82 26.13
N SER A 298 -4.87 -14.92 25.80
CA SER A 298 -6.31 -14.98 25.60
C SER A 298 -7.02 -14.29 26.77
N SER A 299 -7.80 -13.26 26.50
CA SER A 299 -8.99 -12.93 27.30
C SER A 299 -9.84 -11.88 26.60
N THR A 300 -11.13 -12.19 26.49
CA THR A 300 -12.28 -11.39 26.08
C THR A 300 -12.19 -9.90 26.50
N PRO A 301 -12.50 -8.92 25.63
CA PRO A 301 -12.43 -7.52 26.00
C PRO A 301 -13.57 -7.13 26.96
N ARG A 302 -13.22 -6.76 28.19
CA ARG A 302 -14.08 -5.95 29.07
C ARG A 302 -14.18 -4.52 28.50
N PRO A 303 -15.36 -3.89 28.49
CA PRO A 303 -15.46 -2.49 28.07
C PRO A 303 -14.80 -1.59 29.11
N SER A 304 -13.75 -0.86 28.73
CA SER A 304 -13.19 0.21 29.55
C SER A 304 -14.09 1.43 29.48
N ILE A 305 -14.65 1.82 30.62
CA ILE A 305 -15.48 3.01 30.78
C ILE A 305 -14.54 4.20 31.02
N THR A 306 -14.31 5.03 30.00
CA THR A 306 -13.60 6.32 30.17
C THR A 306 -14.59 7.49 30.27
N PRO A 307 -14.45 8.40 31.26
CA PRO A 307 -15.36 9.53 31.44
C PRO A 307 -15.11 10.63 30.38
N THR A 308 -16.18 11.11 29.75
CA THR A 308 -16.12 12.15 28.71
C THR A 308 -16.27 13.54 29.33
N LYS A 309 -15.33 14.45 29.02
CA LYS A 309 -15.40 15.87 29.37
C LYS A 309 -15.92 16.65 28.16
N LYS A 310 -17.10 17.27 28.28
CA LYS A 310 -17.65 18.17 27.25
C LYS A 310 -17.45 19.61 27.70
N ILE A 311 -16.79 20.42 26.88
CA ILE A 311 -16.62 21.86 27.12
C ILE A 311 -17.49 22.57 26.10
N GLU A 312 -18.42 23.39 26.58
CA GLU A 312 -19.34 24.17 25.76
C GLU A 312 -19.05 25.64 26.01
N LEU A 313 -18.85 26.38 24.93
CA LEU A 313 -18.47 27.79 24.96
C LEU A 313 -19.62 28.58 24.34
N ASP A 314 -20.25 29.44 25.13
CA ASP A 314 -21.33 30.31 24.68
C ASP A 314 -20.86 31.77 24.69
N ARG A 315 -21.13 32.52 23.61
CA ARG A 315 -20.68 33.91 23.45
C ARG A 315 -21.89 34.81 23.28
N THR A 316 -22.05 35.77 24.19
CA THR A 316 -23.17 36.70 24.19
C THR A 316 -22.65 38.14 24.20
N ILE A 317 -23.18 38.96 23.32
CA ILE A 317 -22.80 40.37 23.19
C ILE A 317 -23.82 41.21 23.97
N MET A 318 -23.32 42.01 24.91
CA MET A 318 -24.16 42.88 25.73
C MET A 318 -24.58 44.14 24.96
N PRO A 319 -25.66 44.84 25.38
CA PRO A 319 -26.16 46.03 24.70
C PRO A 319 -25.14 47.19 24.60
N ASP A 320 -24.07 47.15 25.41
CA ASP A 320 -22.96 48.11 25.41
C ASP A 320 -21.82 47.73 24.44
N GLY A 321 -21.97 46.66 23.66
CA GLY A 321 -21.00 46.19 22.67
C GLY A 321 -19.93 45.24 23.22
N THR A 322 -19.96 44.89 24.51
CA THR A 322 -18.98 43.97 25.11
C THR A 322 -19.33 42.51 24.82
N VAL A 323 -18.37 41.71 24.34
CA VAL A 323 -18.55 40.27 24.10
C VAL A 323 -18.17 39.46 25.34
N VAL A 324 -19.16 38.86 26.00
CA VAL A 324 -18.97 37.97 27.15
C VAL A 324 -18.97 36.52 26.66
N THR A 325 -17.90 35.79 26.96
CA THR A 325 -17.80 34.35 26.63
C THR A 325 -17.93 33.53 27.90
N THR A 326 -19.01 32.76 28.02
CA THR A 326 -19.24 31.84 29.14
C THR A 326 -18.72 30.46 28.78
N VAL A 327 -17.76 29.96 29.58
CA VAL A 327 -17.21 28.62 29.41
C VAL A 327 -17.90 27.66 30.37
N THR A 328 -18.74 26.76 29.86
CA THR A 328 -19.39 25.73 30.66
C THR A 328 -18.70 24.39 30.46
N THR A 329 -18.13 23.86 31.54
CA THR A 329 -17.43 22.56 31.50
C THR A 329 -18.28 21.50 32.18
N VAL A 330 -18.85 20.58 31.40
CA VAL A 330 -19.65 19.47 31.92
C VAL A 330 -18.81 18.20 31.95
N GLN A 331 -18.56 17.70 33.16
CA GLN A 331 -17.84 16.45 33.39
C GLN A 331 -18.81 15.42 33.96
N SER A 332 -19.17 14.40 33.18
CA SER A 332 -20.04 13.32 33.64
C SER A 332 -19.19 12.13 34.12
N ARG A 333 -19.55 11.59 35.29
CA ARG A 333 -19.03 10.31 35.79
C ARG A 333 -20.20 9.33 35.88
N PRO A 334 -20.14 8.14 35.24
CA PRO A 334 -21.17 7.12 35.45
C PRO A 334 -21.01 6.51 36.83
N ARG A 335 -22.07 6.48 37.65
CA ARG A 335 -22.10 5.68 38.89
C ARG A 335 -22.70 4.32 38.58
N VAL A 336 -22.04 3.26 39.04
CA VAL A 336 -22.64 1.92 39.15
C VAL A 336 -23.55 1.92 40.38
N ASP A 337 -24.71 1.30 40.25
CA ASP A 337 -25.89 1.50 41.12
C ASP A 337 -25.73 1.05 42.58
N GLY A 338 -26.48 1.70 43.49
CA GLY A 338 -26.63 1.27 44.88
C GLY A 338 -26.86 2.38 45.93
N LYS A 339 -28.12 2.82 46.05
CA LYS A 339 -28.75 3.59 47.16
C LYS A 339 -28.52 5.12 47.28
N LEU A 340 -29.67 5.81 47.15
CA LEU A 340 -30.15 7.04 47.79
C LEU A 340 -29.15 8.09 48.30
N GLY A 341 -29.25 9.31 47.74
CA GLY A 341 -29.07 10.53 48.52
C GLY A 341 -28.27 11.67 47.88
N LYS A 342 -28.98 12.81 47.72
CA LYS A 342 -28.52 14.21 47.64
C LYS A 342 -27.83 14.70 46.35
N LYS A 343 -28.47 15.73 45.77
CA LYS A 343 -27.95 16.68 44.79
C LYS A 343 -26.97 17.60 45.51
N GLU A 344 -25.72 17.67 45.05
CA GLU A 344 -24.84 18.81 45.32
C GLU A 344 -24.46 19.45 43.98
N SER A 345 -24.92 20.69 43.80
CA SER A 345 -24.53 21.57 42.70
C SER A 345 -23.37 22.41 43.19
N LEU A 346 -22.16 22.13 42.73
CA LEU A 346 -21.01 23.03 42.92
C LEU A 346 -21.04 24.08 41.82
N THR A 347 -21.58 25.26 42.16
CA THR A 347 -21.52 26.46 41.33
C THR A 347 -20.16 27.12 41.54
N VAL A 348 -19.32 27.21 40.51
CA VAL A 348 -18.12 28.06 40.52
C VAL A 348 -18.43 29.33 39.72
N ALA A 349 -18.14 30.48 40.35
CA ALA A 349 -18.49 31.83 39.91
C ALA A 349 -17.85 32.23 38.55
N PRO A 350 -18.50 33.14 37.78
CA PRO A 350 -17.99 33.57 36.48
C PRO A 350 -16.73 34.43 36.62
N ILE A 351 -15.71 34.13 35.82
CA ILE A 351 -14.52 34.98 35.63
C ILE A 351 -14.77 35.85 34.40
N ALA A 352 -14.89 37.16 34.60
CA ALA A 352 -14.99 38.14 33.52
C ALA A 352 -13.58 38.47 33.00
N LEU A 353 -13.25 38.02 31.79
CA LEU A 353 -12.04 38.46 31.08
C LEU A 353 -12.41 39.61 30.13
N ARG A 354 -11.96 40.82 30.47
CA ARG A 354 -12.15 42.04 29.66
C ARG A 354 -10.92 42.22 28.76
N GLY A 355 -11.03 41.85 27.49
CA GLY A 355 -10.07 42.19 26.44
C GLY A 355 -10.64 43.29 25.55
N LYS A 356 -10.01 44.47 25.53
CA LYS A 356 -10.26 45.52 24.54
C LYS A 356 -9.29 45.31 23.37
N GLU A 357 -9.78 44.86 22.23
CA GLU A 357 -9.07 45.06 20.95
C GLU A 357 -9.60 46.37 20.35
N SER A 358 -8.69 47.35 20.22
CA SER A 358 -8.96 48.58 19.48
C SER A 358 -8.64 48.30 18.02
N LEU A 359 -9.68 48.24 17.17
CA LEU A 359 -9.51 48.50 15.75
C LEU A 359 -9.47 50.02 15.59
N ASP A 360 -8.40 50.54 15.00
CA ASP A 360 -8.44 51.83 14.34
C ASP A 360 -8.23 51.65 12.83
N ALA A 361 -8.87 52.56 12.12
CA ALA A 361 -9.35 52.53 10.73
C ALA A 361 -8.35 52.16 9.63
#